data_AF-A0A934EJ29-F1
#
_entry.id   AF-A0A934EJ29-F1
#
_cell.length_a   1.000
_cell.length_b   1.000
_cell.length_c   1.000
_cell.angle_alpha   90.00
_cell.angle_beta   90.00
_cell.angle_gamma   90.00
#
_symmetry.space_group_name_H-M   'P 1'
#
loop_
_entity.id
_entity.type
_entity.pdbx_description
1 polymer ?
#
loop_
_entity_poly.entity_id
_entity_poly.type
_entity_poly.pdbx_seq_one_letter_code
_entity_poly.pdbx_strand_id
1 'polypeptide(L)' 'MQEEPAITSLPFRTEHQSDSFRLSMEVDLNEVVPADQVLEAALSAVVKSINGKLSYWALVHPGAKADFHRRDGFSIEL' A
#
# COMPACT_ATOMS: atom_id res chain seq x y z
N MET A 1 -15.06 -1.61 -1.19
CA MET A 1 -14.04 -0.79 -1.87
C MET A 1 -14.66 -0.32 -3.17
N GLN A 2 -14.59 0.98 -3.46
CA GLN A 2 -15.04 1.60 -4.71
C GLN A 2 -13.79 2.17 -5.41
N GLU A 3 -13.75 2.10 -6.73
CA GLU A 3 -12.66 2.67 -7.53
C GLU A 3 -12.73 4.21 -7.52
N GLU A 4 -11.56 4.86 -7.43
CA GLU A 4 -11.44 6.31 -7.47
C GLU A 4 -11.16 6.78 -8.91
N PRO A 5 -12.15 7.38 -9.61
CA PRO A 5 -12.01 7.75 -11.02
C PRO A 5 -10.98 8.87 -11.27
N ALA A 6 -10.61 9.67 -10.26
CA ALA A 6 -9.57 10.69 -10.40
C ALA A 6 -8.18 10.08 -10.67
N ILE A 7 -7.92 8.85 -10.18
CA ILE A 7 -6.67 8.14 -10.41
C ILE A 7 -6.78 7.30 -11.68
N THR A 8 -6.47 7.90 -12.82
CA THR A 8 -6.56 7.24 -14.13
C THR A 8 -5.40 6.29 -14.44
N SER A 9 -4.28 6.42 -13.72
CA SER A 9 -3.14 5.51 -13.81
C SER A 9 -2.38 5.51 -12.49
N LEU A 10 -1.71 4.40 -12.17
CA LEU A 10 -0.89 4.30 -10.96
C LEU A 10 0.54 4.76 -11.28
N PRO A 11 1.03 5.85 -10.67
CA PRO A 11 2.34 6.43 -10.94
C PRO A 11 3.46 5.66 -10.21
N PHE A 12 3.57 4.36 -10.46
CA PHE A 12 4.62 3.53 -9.89
C PHE A 12 5.80 3.35 -10.84
N ARG A 13 6.98 3.12 -10.26
CA ARG A 13 8.20 2.74 -10.95
C ARG A 13 8.73 1.45 -10.37
N THR A 14 9.34 0.62 -11.22
CA THR A 14 9.96 -0.63 -10.81
C THR A 14 11.41 -0.64 -11.23
N GLU A 15 12.30 -1.05 -10.33
CA GLU A 15 13.71 -1.25 -10.61
C GLU A 15 14.10 -2.67 -10.22
N HIS A 16 14.70 -3.39 -11.17
CA HIS A 16 15.27 -4.72 -10.93
C HIS A 16 16.75 -4.55 -10.66
N GLN A 17 17.18 -5.01 -9.49
CA GLN A 17 18.59 -5.09 -9.11
C GLN A 17 19.03 -6.55 -9.09
N SER A 18 20.31 -6.81 -8.90
CA SER A 18 20.85 -8.18 -8.90
C SER A 18 20.26 -9.06 -7.80
N ASP A 19 19.86 -8.47 -6.68
CA ASP A 19 19.43 -9.15 -5.46
C ASP A 19 18.11 -8.61 -4.89
N SER A 20 17.53 -7.58 -5.50
CA SER A 20 16.33 -6.93 -4.99
C SER A 20 15.43 -6.39 -6.11
N PHE A 21 14.17 -6.18 -5.73
CA PHE A 21 13.18 -5.52 -6.56
C PHE A 21 12.68 -4.30 -5.79
N ARG A 22 12.72 -3.13 -6.43
CA ARG A 22 12.21 -1.89 -5.85
C ARG A 22 10.95 -1.47 -6.59
N LEU A 23 9.88 -1.24 -5.83
CA LEU A 23 8.68 -0.56 -6.31
C LEU A 23 8.58 0.76 -5.55
N SER A 24 8.48 1.85 -6.29
CA SER A 24 8.29 3.19 -5.76
C SER A 24 7.02 3.79 -6.35
N MET A 25 6.26 4.54 -5.58
CA MET A 25 5.04 5.20 -6.03
C MET A 25 4.90 6.53 -5.31
N GLU A 26 4.47 7.56 -6.03
CA GLU A 26 4.16 8.88 -5.51
C GLU A 26 2.82 9.29 -6.09
N VAL A 27 1.79 9.44 -5.25
CA VAL A 27 0.42 9.72 -5.69
C VAL A 27 0.02 11.09 -5.16
N ASP A 28 -0.45 11.96 -6.06
CA ASP A 28 -1.13 13.19 -5.67
C ASP A 28 -2.56 12.86 -5.22
N LEU A 29 -2.89 13.24 -3.99
CA LEU A 29 -4.19 12.96 -3.37
C LEU A 29 -5.14 14.16 -3.39
N ASN A 30 -4.75 15.32 -3.92
CA ASN A 30 -5.53 16.56 -3.85
C ASN A 30 -6.95 16.44 -4.46
N GLU A 31 -7.11 15.60 -5.49
CA GLU A 31 -8.41 15.34 -6.14
C GLU A 31 -9.20 14.19 -5.48
N VAL A 32 -8.63 13.54 -4.47
CA VAL A 32 -9.18 12.33 -3.83
C VAL A 32 -9.62 12.61 -2.39
N VAL A 33 -8.87 13.44 -1.67
CA VAL A 33 -9.15 13.80 -0.27
C VAL A 33 -9.02 15.32 -0.06
N PRO A 34 -9.85 15.92 0.80
CA PRO A 34 -9.70 17.33 1.18
C PRO A 34 -8.33 17.60 1.81
N ALA A 35 -7.71 18.72 1.44
CA ALA A 35 -6.36 19.08 1.91
C ALA A 35 -6.26 19.36 3.42
N ASP A 36 -7.38 19.63 4.09
CA ASP A 36 -7.47 19.91 5.52
C ASP A 36 -7.80 18.67 6.37
N GLN A 37 -7.89 17.50 5.75
CA GLN A 37 -8.15 16.25 6.44
C GLN A 37 -6.83 15.56 6.84
N VAL A 38 -6.69 15.25 8.13
CA VAL A 38 -5.61 14.38 8.61
C VAL A 38 -5.77 12.99 7.97
N LEU A 39 -4.71 12.51 7.33
CA LEU A 39 -4.73 11.22 6.65
C LEU A 39 -4.08 10.15 7.52
N GLU A 40 -4.84 9.10 7.79
CA GLU A 40 -4.30 7.86 8.35
C GLU A 40 -3.96 6.89 7.21
N ALA A 41 -2.77 6.32 7.23
CA ALA A 41 -2.34 5.32 6.27
C ALA A 41 -1.79 4.04 6.93
N ALA A 42 -2.01 2.92 6.24
CA ALA A 42 -1.39 1.63 6.50
C ALA A 42 -0.61 1.21 5.25
N LEU A 43 0.55 0.56 5.45
CA LEU A 43 1.32 -0.03 4.36
C LEU A 43 1.30 -1.55 4.49
N SER A 44 0.96 -2.23 3.41
CA SER A 44 1.02 -3.70 3.31
C SER A 44 1.52 -4.14 1.95
N ALA A 45 2.05 -5.37 1.88
CA ALA A 45 2.51 -5.98 0.65
C ALA A 45 2.20 -7.49 0.65
N VAL A 46 1.75 -8.00 -0.50
CA VAL A 46 1.58 -9.43 -0.75
C VAL A 46 2.56 -9.85 -1.82
N VAL A 47 3.52 -10.70 -1.46
CA VAL A 47 4.56 -11.19 -2.36
C VAL A 47 4.29 -12.65 -2.68
N LYS A 48 4.11 -12.95 -3.97
CA LYS A 48 4.05 -14.32 -4.47
C LYS A 48 5.41 -14.73 -5.02
N SER A 49 6.02 -15.71 -4.38
CA SER A 49 7.26 -16.30 -4.89
C SER A 49 6.99 -17.21 -6.09
N ILE A 50 8.04 -17.51 -6.86
CA ILE A 50 7.95 -18.33 -8.09
C ILE A 50 7.42 -19.75 -7.86
N ASN A 51 7.56 -20.29 -6.64
CA ASN A 51 7.01 -21.60 -6.28
C ASN A 51 5.53 -21.52 -5.83
N GLY A 52 4.91 -20.34 -5.91
CA GLY A 52 3.52 -20.11 -5.54
C GLY A 52 3.29 -19.76 -4.07
N LYS A 53 4.32 -19.80 -3.20
CA LYS A 53 4.17 -19.41 -1.80
C LYS A 53 3.92 -17.91 -1.67
N LEU A 54 2.90 -17.55 -0.90
CA LEU A 54 2.57 -16.18 -0.54
C LEU A 54 3.27 -15.79 0.76
N SER A 55 3.74 -14.54 0.81
CA SER A 55 4.21 -13.87 2.02
C SER A 55 3.45 -12.56 2.17
N TYR A 56 2.97 -12.31 3.39
CA TYR A 56 2.14 -11.16 3.73
C TYR A 56 2.93 -10.26 4.66
N TRP A 57 3.08 -9.01 4.30
CA TRP A 57 3.80 -8.00 5.08
C TRP A 57 2.87 -6.83 5.35
N ALA A 58 2.97 -6.26 6.54
CA ALA A 58 2.34 -5.00 6.89
C ALA A 58 3.28 -4.25 7.82
N LEU A 59 3.27 -2.91 7.76
CA LEU A 59 4.03 -2.09 8.69
C LEU A 59 3.60 -2.35 10.13
N VAL A 60 2.28 -2.47 10.36
CA VAL A 60 1.67 -2.93 11.60
C VAL A 60 0.70 -4.06 11.26
N HIS A 61 0.88 -5.23 11.90
CA HIS A 61 0.05 -6.42 11.70
C HIS A 61 -0.65 -6.82 13.00
N PRO A 62 -1.79 -6.18 13.34
CA PRO A 62 -2.41 -6.29 14.66
C PRO A 62 -3.22 -7.59 14.87
N GLY A 63 -3.43 -8.38 13.80
CA GLY A 63 -4.23 -9.59 13.83
C GLY A 63 -3.43 -10.88 13.78
N ALA A 64 -4.08 -11.99 14.10
CA ALA A 64 -3.55 -13.33 13.87
C ALA A 64 -3.62 -13.76 12.39
N LYS A 65 -4.49 -13.12 11.61
CA LYS A 65 -4.66 -13.35 10.16
C LYS A 65 -4.33 -12.07 9.40
N ALA A 66 -3.85 -12.24 8.17
CA ALA A 66 -3.65 -11.13 7.25
C ALA A 66 -5.01 -10.51 6.89
N ASP A 67 -5.32 -9.39 7.53
CA ASP A 67 -6.44 -8.53 7.22
C ASP A 67 -5.94 -7.08 7.19
N PHE A 68 -5.67 -6.60 5.98
CA PHE A 68 -5.09 -5.28 5.74
C PHE A 68 -6.12 -4.15 5.82
N HIS A 69 -7.40 -4.48 6.02
CA HIS A 69 -8.47 -3.49 6.15
C HIS A 69 -8.76 -3.13 7.62
N ARG A 70 -8.07 -3.76 8.57
CA ARG A 70 -8.26 -3.45 9.99
C ARG A 70 -7.77 -2.04 10.29
N ARG A 71 -8.65 -1.23 10.86
CA ARG A 71 -8.37 0.17 11.22
C ARG A 71 -7.19 0.31 12.18
N ASP A 72 -7.01 -0.63 13.11
CA ASP A 72 -5.90 -0.63 14.07
C ASP A 72 -4.52 -0.95 13.44
N GLY A 73 -4.45 -1.16 12.12
CA GLY A 73 -3.19 -1.23 11.37
C GLY A 73 -2.75 0.10 10.73
N PHE A 74 -3.63 1.11 10.70
CA PHE A 74 -3.34 2.44 10.15
C PHE A 74 -2.59 3.23 11.22
N SER A 75 -1.28 3.40 11.01
CA SER A 75 -0.34 3.89 12.03
C SER A 75 0.50 5.08 11.55
N ILE A 76 0.38 5.45 10.28
CA ILE A 76 1.00 6.64 9.71
C ILE A 76 -0.04 7.75 9.72
N GLU A 77 0.30 8.91 10.27
CA GLU A 77 -0.51 10.14 10.24
C GLU A 77 0.21 11.16 9.34
N LEU A 78 -0.50 11.73 8.36
CA LEU A 78 0.01 12.71 7.39
C LEU A 78 -0.82 13.99 7.41
#